data_AF-A0A0K0GFY7-F1
#
_entry.id   AF-A0A0K0GFY7-F1
#
_cell.length_a   1.000
_cell.length_b   1.000
_cell.length_c   1.000
_cell.angle_alpha   90.00
_cell.angle_beta   90.00
_cell.angle_gamma   90.00
#
_symmetry.space_group_name_H-M   'P 1'
#
loop_
_entity.id
_entity.type
_entity.pdbx_description
1 polymer ?
#
loop_
_entity_poly.entity_id
_entity_poly.type
_entity_poly.pdbx_seq_one_letter_code
_entity_poly.pdbx_strand_id
1 'polypeptide(L)' 'MGDVDAIHAAMKVAALPERGIPRLDSVGDKHWGMREFAIVDESGNLLRIGQVIASG' A
#
# COMPACT_ATOMS: atom_id res chain seq x y z
N MET A 1 -4.63 9.82 -12.05
CA MET A 1 -5.83 9.05 -11.63
C MET A 1 -5.39 7.63 -11.36
N GLY A 2 -5.35 7.24 -10.11
CA GLY A 2 -5.11 5.85 -9.71
C GLY A 2 -5.78 5.68 -8.35
N ASP A 3 -6.77 4.81 -8.29
CA ASP A 3 -7.46 4.49 -7.05
C ASP A 3 -6.58 3.52 -6.25
N VAL A 4 -5.90 4.05 -5.22
CA VAL A 4 -4.98 3.25 -4.39
C VAL A 4 -5.72 2.14 -3.65
N ASP A 5 -6.99 2.32 -3.31
CA ASP A 5 -7.81 1.28 -2.70
C ASP A 5 -8.09 0.15 -3.68
N ALA A 6 -8.37 0.49 -4.95
CA ALA A 6 -8.56 -0.51 -5.99
C ALA A 6 -7.27 -1.32 -6.24
N ILE A 7 -6.10 -0.66 -6.25
CA ILE A 7 -4.80 -1.34 -6.38
C ILE A 7 -4.56 -2.22 -5.15
N HIS A 8 -4.80 -1.72 -3.93
CA HIS A 8 -4.66 -2.50 -2.70
C HIS A 8 -5.55 -3.75 -2.70
N ALA A 9 -6.81 -3.60 -3.11
CA ALA A 9 -7.77 -4.69 -3.23
C ALA A 9 -7.31 -5.76 -4.23
N ALA A 10 -6.75 -5.36 -5.38
CA ALA A 10 -6.17 -6.28 -6.35
C ALA A 10 -4.97 -7.05 -5.76
N MET A 11 -4.13 -6.37 -4.97
CA MET A 11 -2.96 -6.99 -4.33
C MET A 11 -3.33 -8.01 -3.25
N LYS A 12 -4.51 -7.89 -2.62
CA LYS A 12 -4.97 -8.88 -1.61
C LYS A 12 -5.10 -10.30 -2.16
N VAL A 13 -5.25 -10.48 -3.48
CA VAL A 13 -5.27 -11.80 -4.12
C VAL A 13 -3.97 -12.58 -3.87
N ALA A 14 -2.85 -11.89 -3.65
CA ALA A 14 -1.57 -12.52 -3.33
C ALA A 14 -1.52 -13.13 -1.90
N ALA A 15 -2.52 -12.86 -1.05
CA ALA A 15 -2.64 -13.41 0.30
C ALA A 15 -1.37 -13.28 1.18
N LEU A 16 -0.62 -12.18 1.00
CA LEU A 16 0.57 -11.90 1.78
C LEU A 16 0.22 -11.67 3.25
N PRO A 17 1.08 -12.09 4.20
CA PRO A 17 0.86 -11.81 5.61
C PRO A 17 1.00 -10.32 5.90
N GLU A 18 0.44 -9.86 7.03
CA GLU A 18 0.56 -8.47 7.49
C GLU A 18 1.90 -8.19 8.21
N ARG A 19 2.69 -9.24 8.49
CA ARG A 19 3.96 -9.16 9.22
C ARG A 19 5.00 -10.09 8.61
N GLY A 20 6.27 -9.74 8.78
CA GLY A 20 7.40 -10.49 8.22
C GLY A 20 7.76 -10.02 6.80
N ILE A 21 8.44 -10.89 6.07
CA ILE A 21 8.88 -10.67 4.69
C ILE A 21 8.59 -11.98 3.94
N PRO A 22 7.80 -11.97 2.85
CA PRO A 22 7.11 -10.81 2.27
C PRO A 22 5.90 -10.35 3.11
N ARG A 23 5.38 -9.14 2.86
CA ARG A 23 4.14 -8.65 3.49
C ARG A 23 3.41 -7.59 2.66
N LEU A 24 2.11 -7.46 2.92
CA LEU A 24 1.25 -6.38 2.42
C LEU A 24 0.70 -5.58 3.60
N ASP A 25 1.04 -4.30 3.68
CA ASP A 25 0.52 -3.40 4.70
C ASP A 25 -0.88 -2.89 4.30
N SER A 26 -1.68 -2.47 5.28
CA SER A 26 -2.99 -1.85 5.03
C SER A 26 -2.86 -0.48 4.36
N VAL A 27 -3.79 -0.18 3.45
CA VAL A 27 -3.96 1.17 2.89
C VAL A 27 -4.53 2.12 3.94
N GLY A 28 -4.01 3.34 3.97
CA GLY A 28 -4.55 4.38 4.84
C GLY A 28 -4.02 5.75 4.54
N ASP A 29 -4.72 6.75 5.08
CA ASP A 29 -4.34 8.15 4.97
C ASP A 29 -3.19 8.46 5.91
N LYS A 30 -2.29 9.31 5.45
CA LYS A 30 -1.06 9.69 6.14
C LYS A 30 -1.07 11.19 6.40
N HIS A 31 -0.41 11.60 7.47
CA HIS A 31 -0.37 13.00 7.91
C HIS A 31 0.30 13.95 6.92
N TRP A 32 0.97 13.44 5.88
CA TRP A 32 1.58 14.22 4.79
C TRP A 32 0.70 14.32 3.53
N GLY A 33 -0.61 14.07 3.66
CA GLY A 33 -1.57 14.28 2.56
C GLY A 33 -1.57 13.18 1.50
N MET A 34 -1.19 11.96 1.87
CA MET A 34 -1.18 10.80 0.97
C MET A 34 -2.07 9.70 1.51
N ARG A 35 -2.76 9.01 0.59
CA ARG A 35 -3.37 7.71 0.86
C ARG A 35 -2.50 6.65 0.24
N GLU A 36 -1.90 5.79 1.06
CA GLU A 36 -0.88 4.85 0.60
C GLU A 36 -0.85 3.55 1.41
N PHE A 37 -0.27 2.52 0.80
CA PHE A 37 0.13 1.26 1.42
C PHE A 37 1.55 0.87 1.00
N ALA A 38 2.08 -0.18 1.62
CA ALA A 38 3.38 -0.73 1.28
C ALA A 38 3.33 -2.24 1.00
N ILE A 39 4.21 -2.69 0.13
CA ILE A 39 4.54 -4.10 -0.08
C ILE A 39 6.00 -4.28 0.27
N VAL A 40 6.32 -5.34 1.01
CA VAL A 40 7.69 -5.83 1.12
C VAL A 40 7.78 -7.15 0.39
N ASP A 41 8.64 -7.23 -0.63
CA ASP A 41 8.85 -8.45 -1.39
C ASP A 41 9.77 -9.44 -0.65
N GLU A 42 9.97 -10.63 -1.21
CA GLU A 42 10.80 -11.68 -0.60
C GLU A 42 12.27 -11.29 -0.44
N SER A 43 12.76 -10.32 -1.23
CA SER A 43 14.12 -9.78 -1.11
C SER A 43 14.24 -8.67 -0.07
N GLY A 44 13.11 -8.25 0.52
CA GLY A 44 13.06 -7.16 1.49
C GLY A 44 12.92 -5.78 0.86
N ASN A 45 12.65 -5.67 -0.44
CA ASN A 45 12.45 -4.37 -1.07
C ASN A 45 11.13 -3.75 -0.62
N LEU A 46 11.14 -2.46 -0.30
CA LEU A 46 9.95 -1.70 0.09
C LEU A 46 9.38 -0.94 -1.11
N LEU A 47 8.19 -1.31 -1.55
CA LEU A 47 7.43 -0.58 -2.55
C LEU A 47 6.33 0.22 -1.85
N ARG A 48 6.31 1.54 -2.03
CA ARG A 48 5.24 2.42 -1.54
C ARG A 48 4.37 2.85 -2.71
N ILE A 49 3.07 2.60 -2.58
CA ILE A 49 2.09 2.92 -3.60
C ILE A 49 1.09 3.88 -2.97
N GLY A 50 0.94 5.07 -3.56
CA GLY A 50 0.16 6.13 -2.95
C GLY A 50 -0.43 7.12 -3.95
N GLN A 51 -1.46 7.81 -3.50
CA GLN A 51 -2.12 8.92 -4.19
C GLN A 51 -2.17 10.13 -3.28
N VAL A 52 -2.06 11.32 -3.87
CA VAL A 52 -2.25 12.58 -3.16
C VAL A 52 -3.74 12.70 -2.78
N ILE A 53 -4.02 12.98 -1.52
CA ILE A 53 -5.33 13.36 -1.05
C ILE A 53 -5.38 14.89 -1.15
N ALA A 54 -6.29 15.42 -1.96
CA ALA A 54 -6.43 16.87 -2.05
C ALA A 54 -6.74 17.44 -0.65
N SER A 55 -5.88 18.34 -0.17
CA SER A 55 -6.23 19.18 0.97
C SER A 55 -7.26 20.19 0.48
N GLY A 56 -8.49 20.07 0.96
CA GLY A 56 -9.53 21.09 0.75
C GLY A 56 -9.18 22.40 1.44
#